data_AF-A0A258DTN4-F1
#
_entry.id   AF-A0A258DTN4-F1
#
_cell.length_a   1.000
_cell.length_b   1.000
_cell.length_c   1.000
_cell.angle_alpha   90.00
_cell.angle_beta   90.00
_cell.angle_gamma   90.00
#
_symmetry.space_group_name_H-M   'P 1'
#
loop_
_entity.id
_entity.type
_entity.pdbx_description
1 polymer ?
#
loop_
_entity_poly.entity_id
_entity_poly.type
_entity_poly.pdbx_seq_one_letter_code
_entity_poly.pdbx_strand_id
1 'polypeptide(L)'
;AVRKLRLETSGVEFASEMVVRASLACLIITEVPTTLKKDGRSRPPHLKTWRDGWRHLRFLLVYSPRYLFFYPGVVLILIGLLGMTTLFPGPITVTHGIRLDIHTYLVAAMTLLVGVQALSFSVIARRYGALLGFLPVSETVEKVLYGLSLERVLRGALLLGIIGLIFTVWAFSTWAGTGFGDLAYGRTMRLLIVGLTGLAAAIQLAFTAFLASVVEMPLRR
;
A
#
# COMPACT_ATOMS: atom_id res chain seq x y z
N ALA A 1 35.18 -5.43 -8.45
CA ALA A 1 33.72 -5.19 -8.53
C ALA A 1 33.04 -5.37 -7.16
N VAL A 2 33.08 -6.56 -6.55
CA VAL A 2 32.36 -6.87 -5.29
C VAL A 2 32.65 -5.91 -4.13
N ARG A 3 33.91 -5.47 -3.92
CA ARG A 3 34.26 -4.48 -2.87
C ARG A 3 33.56 -3.12 -3.03
N LYS A 4 33.08 -2.77 -4.23
CA LYS A 4 32.33 -1.53 -4.49
C LYS A 4 30.88 -1.60 -4.02
N LEU A 5 30.37 -2.80 -3.69
CA LEU A 5 28.98 -2.99 -3.22
C LEU A 5 28.73 -2.46 -1.81
N ARG A 6 29.78 -2.18 -1.02
CA ARG A 6 29.71 -1.67 0.37
C ARG A 6 28.66 -2.42 1.20
N LEU A 7 28.84 -3.73 1.32
CA LEU A 7 27.96 -4.58 2.13
C LEU A 7 28.13 -4.22 3.61
N GLU A 8 27.02 -3.95 4.30
CA GLU A 8 27.02 -3.47 5.69
C GLU A 8 26.40 -4.48 6.67
N THR A 9 25.62 -5.44 6.19
CA THR A 9 24.95 -6.40 7.06
C THR A 9 25.94 -7.45 7.60
N SER A 10 25.87 -7.71 8.91
CA SER A 10 26.77 -8.65 9.61
C SER A 10 26.13 -10.00 9.93
N GLY A 11 24.85 -10.20 9.59
CA GLY A 11 24.08 -11.39 9.91
C GLY A 11 23.79 -12.30 8.71
N VAL A 12 22.76 -13.13 8.84
CA VAL A 12 22.28 -14.06 7.78
C VAL A 12 21.84 -13.29 6.53
N GLU A 13 21.47 -12.02 6.70
CA GLU A 13 21.08 -11.10 5.62
C GLU A 13 22.23 -10.78 4.67
N PHE A 14 23.49 -11.02 5.06
CA PHE A 14 24.68 -10.73 4.24
C PHE A 14 24.63 -11.41 2.88
N ALA A 15 24.24 -12.69 2.84
CA ALA A 15 24.14 -13.43 1.58
C ALA A 15 23.11 -12.77 0.65
N SER A 16 22.00 -12.29 1.21
CA SER A 16 20.92 -11.66 0.46
C SER A 16 21.27 -10.24 0.05
N GLU A 17 21.93 -9.47 0.92
CA GLU A 17 22.46 -8.15 0.59
C GLU A 17 23.45 -8.27 -0.57
N MET A 18 24.34 -9.26 -0.55
CA MET A 18 25.30 -9.49 -1.62
C MET A 18 24.60 -9.73 -2.97
N VAL A 19 23.60 -10.61 -3.02
CA VAL A 19 22.86 -10.90 -4.25
C VAL A 19 22.04 -9.69 -4.71
N VAL A 20 21.32 -9.03 -3.80
CA VAL A 20 20.52 -7.83 -4.10
C VAL A 20 21.41 -6.70 -4.62
N ARG A 21 22.49 -6.35 -3.90
CA ARG A 21 23.43 -5.29 -4.30
C ARG A 21 24.14 -5.63 -5.62
N ALA A 22 24.53 -6.88 -5.84
CA ALA A 22 25.13 -7.30 -7.09
C ALA A 22 24.16 -7.16 -8.27
N SER A 23 22.89 -7.55 -8.08
CA SER A 23 21.84 -7.39 -9.08
C SER A 23 21.55 -5.91 -9.37
N LEU A 24 21.45 -5.08 -8.32
CA LEU A 24 21.26 -3.63 -8.45
C LEU A 24 22.42 -2.92 -9.15
N ALA A 25 23.65 -3.42 -8.95
CA ALA A 25 24.84 -2.92 -9.62
C ALA A 25 25.06 -3.55 -11.01
N CYS A 26 24.08 -4.30 -11.53
CA CYS A 26 24.14 -5.00 -12.82
C CYS A 26 25.40 -5.88 -12.98
N LEU A 27 25.87 -6.49 -11.89
CA LEU A 27 26.95 -7.47 -11.96
C LEU A 27 26.47 -8.77 -12.58
N ILE A 28 27.36 -9.47 -13.26
CA ILE A 28 27.09 -10.81 -13.81
C ILE A 28 26.97 -11.78 -12.63
N ILE A 29 25.81 -12.43 -12.50
CA ILE A 29 25.53 -13.47 -11.52
C ILE A 29 25.34 -14.77 -12.30
N THR A 30 26.07 -15.81 -11.93
CA THR A 30 25.92 -17.15 -12.51
C THR A 30 25.63 -18.15 -11.39
N GLU A 31 24.75 -19.09 -11.66
CA GLU A 31 24.53 -20.23 -10.79
C GLU A 31 25.58 -21.30 -11.11
N VAL A 32 26.15 -21.91 -10.06
CA VAL A 32 27.07 -23.04 -10.20
C VAL A 32 26.40 -24.25 -9.55
N PRO A 33 26.16 -25.34 -10.29
CA PRO A 33 25.55 -26.54 -9.73
C PRO A 33 26.35 -27.03 -8.52
N THR A 34 25.66 -27.23 -7.39
CA THR A 34 26.27 -27.72 -6.15
C THR A 34 25.40 -28.79 -5.53
N THR A 35 26.03 -29.82 -4.96
CA THR A 35 25.33 -30.87 -4.22
C THR A 35 25.38 -30.52 -2.74
N LEU A 36 24.21 -30.26 -2.14
CA LEU A 36 24.11 -29.99 -0.71
C LEU A 36 24.48 -31.26 0.07
N LYS A 37 25.61 -31.22 0.79
CA LYS A 37 26.02 -32.30 1.68
C LYS A 37 25.44 -32.08 3.06
N LYS A 38 25.12 -33.17 3.76
CA LYS A 38 24.64 -33.11 5.14
C LYS A 38 25.68 -32.40 6.00
N ASP A 39 25.22 -31.43 6.78
CA ASP A 39 26.07 -30.68 7.70
C ASP A 39 26.71 -31.66 8.70
N GLY A 40 28.04 -31.68 8.79
CA GLY A 40 28.81 -32.59 9.64
C GLY A 40 28.83 -32.19 11.12
N ARG A 41 28.02 -31.21 11.52
CA ARG A 41 27.93 -30.72 12.89
C ARG A 41 27.23 -31.76 13.79
N SER A 42 27.78 -31.92 15.00
CA SER A 42 27.22 -32.76 16.06
C SER A 42 26.15 -32.04 16.91
N ARG A 43 25.93 -30.74 16.67
CA ARG A 43 24.99 -29.90 17.43
C ARG A 43 23.83 -29.42 16.56
N PRO A 44 22.66 -29.13 17.16
CA PRO A 44 21.53 -28.56 16.43
C PRO A 44 21.89 -27.20 15.77
N PRO A 45 21.14 -26.80 14.72
CA PRO A 45 21.35 -25.54 14.03
C PRO A 45 21.30 -24.36 15.00
N HIS A 46 22.21 -23.40 14.83
CA HIS A 46 22.24 -22.16 15.61
C HIS A 46 21.21 -21.11 15.12
N LEU A 47 20.53 -21.41 14.01
CA LEU A 47 19.50 -20.56 13.40
C LEU A 47 18.18 -20.70 14.15
N LYS A 48 17.57 -19.56 14.46
CA LYS A 48 16.23 -19.48 15.05
C LYS A 48 15.23 -19.26 13.92
N THR A 49 14.63 -20.34 13.43
CA THR A 49 13.81 -20.40 12.21
C THR A 49 12.89 -19.19 12.02
N TRP A 50 12.09 -18.85 13.04
CA TRP A 50 11.14 -17.73 12.96
C TRP A 50 11.80 -16.35 13.04
N ARG A 51 12.69 -16.14 14.01
CA ARG A 51 13.33 -14.83 14.23
C ARG A 51 14.25 -14.46 13.07
N ASP A 52 15.07 -15.40 12.63
CA ASP A 52 16.00 -15.19 11.51
C ASP A 52 15.25 -15.14 10.18
N GLY A 53 14.21 -15.97 10.01
CA GLY A 53 13.33 -15.92 8.84
C GLY A 53 12.60 -14.58 8.71
N TRP A 54 12.01 -14.06 9.78
CA TRP A 54 11.35 -12.75 9.77
C TRP A 54 12.34 -11.62 9.47
N ARG A 55 13.54 -11.66 10.05
CA ARG A 55 14.58 -10.67 9.82
C ARG A 55 15.01 -10.62 8.35
N HIS A 56 15.15 -11.79 7.73
CA HIS A 56 15.48 -11.92 6.31
C HIS A 56 14.30 -11.50 5.41
N LEU A 57 13.08 -11.94 5.70
CA LEU A 57 11.88 -11.54 4.96
C LEU A 57 11.67 -10.03 5.02
N ARG A 58 11.80 -9.42 6.20
CA ARG A 58 11.74 -7.98 6.40
C ARG A 58 12.79 -7.26 5.55
N PHE A 59 14.02 -7.76 5.51
CA PHE A 59 15.06 -7.21 4.64
C PHE A 59 14.59 -7.22 3.17
N LEU A 60 14.14 -8.35 2.66
CA LEU A 60 13.65 -8.45 1.28
C LEU A 60 12.45 -7.53 0.99
N LEU A 61 11.49 -7.45 1.91
CA LEU A 61 10.30 -6.62 1.76
C LEU A 61 10.62 -5.12 1.78
N VAL A 62 11.55 -4.69 2.64
CA VAL A 62 12.02 -3.29 2.69
C VAL A 62 12.74 -2.91 1.39
N TYR A 63 13.53 -3.82 0.82
CA TYR A 63 14.16 -3.62 -0.49
C TYR A 63 13.19 -3.83 -1.67
N SER A 64 11.92 -4.21 -1.41
CA SER A 64 10.91 -4.49 -2.43
C SER A 64 9.57 -3.79 -2.14
N PRO A 65 9.51 -2.44 -2.21
CA PRO A 65 8.28 -1.68 -1.95
C PRO A 65 7.08 -2.09 -2.80
N ARG A 66 7.32 -2.61 -4.02
CA ARG A 66 6.27 -3.11 -4.91
C ARG A 66 5.49 -4.27 -4.30
N TYR A 67 6.19 -5.25 -3.73
CA TYR A 67 5.56 -6.45 -3.18
C TYR A 67 5.01 -6.22 -1.78
N LEU A 68 5.63 -5.31 -1.02
CA LEU A 68 5.14 -4.98 0.32
C LEU A 68 3.88 -4.09 0.29
N PHE A 69 3.84 -3.08 -0.59
CA PHE A 69 2.82 -2.04 -0.53
C PHE A 69 1.98 -1.93 -1.79
N PHE A 70 2.59 -1.95 -2.98
CA PHE A 70 1.86 -1.69 -4.24
C PHE A 70 0.85 -2.77 -4.57
N TYR A 71 1.28 -4.03 -4.74
CA TYR A 71 0.37 -5.11 -5.15
C TYR A 71 -0.71 -5.39 -4.09
N PRO A 72 -0.38 -5.51 -2.79
CA PRO A 72 -1.41 -5.66 -1.76
C PRO A 72 -2.37 -4.47 -1.76
N GLY A 73 -1.87 -3.23 -1.89
CA GLY A 73 -2.70 -2.03 -1.93
C GLY A 73 -3.68 -2.02 -3.10
N VAL A 74 -3.22 -2.34 -4.31
CA VAL A 74 -4.08 -2.44 -5.50
C VAL A 74 -5.15 -3.51 -5.32
N VAL A 75 -4.80 -4.69 -4.81
CA VAL A 75 -5.77 -5.77 -4.54
C VAL A 75 -6.84 -5.32 -3.55
N LEU A 76 -6.44 -4.67 -2.45
CA LEU A 76 -7.37 -4.16 -1.44
C LEU A 76 -8.28 -3.07 -1.99
N ILE A 77 -7.77 -2.16 -2.82
CA ILE A 77 -8.59 -1.14 -3.50
C ILE A 77 -9.64 -1.82 -4.40
N LEU A 78 -9.23 -2.80 -5.21
CA LEU A 78 -10.14 -3.49 -6.12
C LEU A 78 -11.23 -4.26 -5.36
N ILE A 79 -10.86 -4.99 -4.29
CA ILE A 79 -11.81 -5.71 -3.45
C ILE A 79 -12.77 -4.75 -2.75
N GLY A 80 -12.24 -3.66 -2.16
CA GLY A 80 -13.06 -2.66 -1.48
C GLY A 80 -14.02 -1.96 -2.44
N LEU A 81 -13.54 -1.57 -3.64
CA LEU A 81 -14.36 -0.95 -4.66
C LEU A 81 -15.44 -1.90 -5.21
N LEU A 82 -15.09 -3.16 -5.46
CA LEU A 82 -16.04 -4.20 -5.86
C LEU A 82 -17.10 -4.40 -4.78
N GLY A 83 -16.70 -4.52 -3.52
CA GLY A 83 -17.63 -4.66 -2.39
C GLY A 83 -18.57 -3.47 -2.25
N MET A 84 -18.03 -2.24 -2.34
CA MET A 84 -18.86 -1.03 -2.27
C MET A 84 -19.79 -0.89 -3.47
N THR A 85 -19.34 -1.18 -4.70
CA THR A 85 -20.19 -1.05 -5.89
C THR A 85 -21.31 -2.09 -5.91
N THR A 86 -20.99 -3.36 -5.61
CA THR A 86 -21.97 -4.45 -5.59
C THR A 86 -23.02 -4.27 -4.51
N LEU A 87 -22.62 -3.86 -3.30
CA LEU A 87 -23.54 -3.69 -2.18
C LEU A 87 -24.25 -2.34 -2.18
N PHE A 88 -23.86 -1.36 -3.00
CA PHE A 88 -24.47 -0.01 -2.98
C PHE A 88 -26.00 -0.01 -3.17
N PRO A 89 -26.60 -0.78 -4.12
CA PRO A 89 -28.04 -0.78 -4.33
C PRO A 89 -28.84 -1.37 -3.15
N GLY A 90 -28.22 -2.23 -2.34
CA GLY A 90 -28.88 -2.88 -1.22
C GLY A 90 -28.18 -4.15 -0.74
N PRO A 91 -28.75 -4.83 0.27
CA PRO A 91 -28.22 -6.08 0.78
C PRO A 91 -28.30 -7.21 -0.24
N ILE A 92 -27.25 -8.04 -0.28
CA ILE A 92 -27.17 -9.24 -1.13
C ILE A 92 -27.20 -10.47 -0.25
N THR A 93 -28.09 -11.41 -0.56
CA THR A 93 -28.11 -12.75 0.06
C THR A 93 -27.30 -13.71 -0.78
N VAL A 94 -26.21 -14.24 -0.21
CA VAL A 94 -25.30 -15.17 -0.92
C VAL A 94 -25.80 -16.62 -0.79
N THR A 95 -26.26 -17.00 0.40
CA THR A 95 -26.76 -18.35 0.74
C THR A 95 -27.88 -18.24 1.78
N HIS A 96 -28.64 -19.31 2.04
CA HIS A 96 -29.60 -19.39 3.15
C HIS A 96 -28.90 -19.08 4.49
N GLY A 97 -29.10 -17.87 5.01
CA GLY A 97 -28.55 -17.38 6.28
C GLY A 97 -27.41 -16.36 6.19
N ILE A 98 -26.77 -16.19 5.02
CA ILE A 98 -25.68 -15.21 4.84
C ILE A 98 -26.18 -14.01 4.03
N ARG A 99 -26.45 -12.91 4.75
CA ARG A 99 -26.85 -11.62 4.16
C ARG A 99 -25.73 -10.61 4.34
N LEU A 100 -25.18 -10.16 3.22
CA LEU A 100 -24.21 -9.07 3.18
C LEU A 100 -24.96 -7.75 3.10
N ASP A 101 -24.77 -6.88 4.08
CA ASP A 101 -25.50 -5.62 4.20
C ASP A 101 -24.55 -4.49 4.63
N ILE A 102 -25.04 -3.51 5.41
CA ILE A 102 -24.31 -2.30 5.79
C ILE A 102 -22.99 -2.56 6.53
N HIS A 103 -22.90 -3.62 7.34
CA HIS A 103 -21.64 -3.96 8.02
C HIS A 103 -20.58 -4.41 7.02
N THR A 104 -20.95 -5.26 6.06
CA THR A 104 -20.05 -5.66 4.97
C THR A 104 -19.69 -4.48 4.08
N TYR A 105 -20.63 -3.56 3.86
CA TYR A 105 -20.39 -2.31 3.14
C TYR A 105 -19.32 -1.45 3.82
N LEU A 106 -19.41 -1.31 5.15
CA LEU A 106 -18.42 -0.60 5.95
C LEU A 106 -17.05 -1.29 5.90
N VAL A 107 -17.01 -2.62 5.98
CA VAL A 107 -15.76 -3.39 5.83
C VAL A 107 -15.12 -3.17 4.46
N ALA A 108 -15.92 -3.15 3.38
CA ALA A 108 -15.45 -2.86 2.03
C ALA A 108 -14.87 -1.44 1.92
N ALA A 109 -15.52 -0.45 2.53
CA ALA A 109 -15.01 0.92 2.60
C ALA A 109 -13.68 1.02 3.35
N MET A 110 -13.56 0.37 4.51
CA MET A 110 -12.30 0.33 5.27
C MET A 110 -11.19 -0.38 4.51
N THR A 111 -11.52 -1.47 3.82
CA THR A 111 -10.57 -2.23 2.97
C THR A 111 -10.05 -1.35 1.84
N LEU A 112 -10.94 -0.56 1.21
CA LEU A 112 -10.55 0.43 0.20
C LEU A 112 -9.58 1.47 0.80
N LEU A 113 -9.88 2.05 1.97
CA LEU A 113 -9.01 3.03 2.62
C LEU A 113 -7.62 2.46 2.95
N VAL A 114 -7.56 1.24 3.51
CA VAL A 114 -6.29 0.55 3.78
C VAL A 114 -5.52 0.33 2.48
N GLY A 115 -6.20 -0.03 1.40
CA GLY A 115 -5.59 -0.16 0.07
C GLY A 115 -5.01 1.15 -0.44
N VAL A 116 -5.75 2.27 -0.31
CA VAL A 116 -5.25 3.61 -0.65
C VAL A 116 -4.03 3.97 0.21
N GLN A 117 -4.03 3.60 1.50
CA GLN A 117 -2.90 3.86 2.41
C GLN A 117 -1.65 3.07 2.04
N ALA A 118 -1.82 1.79 1.72
CA ALA A 118 -0.73 0.97 1.22
C ALA A 118 -0.16 1.56 -0.09
N LEU A 119 -1.01 2.00 -1.02
CA LEU A 119 -0.56 2.63 -2.26
C LEU A 119 0.20 3.94 -2.00
N SER A 120 -0.27 4.78 -1.08
CA SER A 120 0.42 5.98 -0.61
C SER A 120 1.83 5.67 -0.09
N PHE A 121 1.97 4.66 0.77
CA PHE A 121 3.27 4.23 1.27
C PHE A 121 4.17 3.68 0.18
N SER A 122 3.62 2.96 -0.80
CA SER A 122 4.39 2.50 -1.95
C SER A 122 5.01 3.67 -2.72
N VAL A 123 4.27 4.76 -2.94
CA VAL A 123 4.77 5.93 -3.66
C VAL A 123 5.89 6.61 -2.87
N ILE A 124 5.67 6.85 -1.57
CA ILE A 124 6.66 7.49 -0.70
C ILE A 124 7.93 6.65 -0.58
N ALA A 125 7.80 5.35 -0.29
CA ALA A 125 8.94 4.43 -0.16
C ALA A 125 9.75 4.35 -1.46
N ARG A 126 9.07 4.42 -2.61
CA ARG A 126 9.71 4.41 -3.92
C ARG A 126 10.47 5.71 -4.21
N ARG A 127 9.90 6.88 -3.91
CA ARG A 127 10.59 8.18 -4.03
C ARG A 127 11.81 8.23 -3.09
N TYR A 128 11.62 7.85 -1.84
CA TYR A 128 12.69 7.81 -0.85
C TYR A 128 13.83 6.85 -1.25
N GLY A 129 13.51 5.65 -1.71
CA GLY A 129 14.52 4.69 -2.15
C GLY A 129 15.24 5.09 -3.45
N ALA A 130 14.58 5.86 -4.33
CA ALA A 130 15.22 6.46 -5.50
C ALA A 130 16.21 7.56 -5.10
N LEU A 131 15.84 8.44 -4.17
CA LEU A 131 16.71 9.51 -3.67
C LEU A 131 17.98 8.97 -3.00
N LEU A 132 17.86 7.88 -2.23
CA LEU A 132 19.02 7.23 -1.60
C LEU A 132 19.86 6.38 -2.57
N GLY A 133 19.41 6.21 -3.82
CA GLY A 133 20.12 5.40 -4.83
C GLY A 133 20.13 3.90 -4.55
N PHE A 134 19.29 3.41 -3.64
CA PHE A 134 19.20 1.99 -3.29
C PHE A 134 18.17 1.21 -4.12
N LEU A 135 17.31 1.88 -4.89
CA LEU A 135 16.36 1.24 -5.80
C LEU A 135 16.63 1.67 -7.25
N PRO A 136 16.60 0.74 -8.22
CA PRO A 136 16.77 1.06 -9.61
C PRO A 136 15.50 1.75 -10.10
N VAL A 137 15.68 2.95 -10.65
CA VAL A 137 14.59 3.72 -11.25
C VAL A 137 14.46 3.25 -12.70
N SER A 138 13.47 2.38 -12.96
CA SER A 138 13.10 2.03 -14.33
C SER A 138 12.33 3.18 -14.98
N GLU A 139 12.50 3.43 -16.28
CA GLU A 139 11.83 4.53 -17.00
C GLU A 139 10.30 4.59 -16.78
N THR A 140 9.62 3.43 -16.76
CA THR A 140 8.16 3.37 -16.52
C THR A 140 7.78 3.97 -15.17
N VAL A 141 8.62 3.75 -14.16
CA VAL A 141 8.37 4.20 -12.79
C VAL A 141 8.66 5.67 -12.67
N GLU A 142 9.72 6.14 -13.32
CA GLU A 142 10.03 7.54 -13.40
C GLU A 142 8.87 8.33 -14.05
N LYS A 143 8.33 7.82 -15.17
CA LYS A 143 7.15 8.41 -15.82
C LYS A 143 5.94 8.46 -14.89
N VAL A 144 5.66 7.40 -14.14
CA VAL A 144 4.55 7.37 -13.17
C VAL A 144 4.78 8.35 -12.01
N LEU A 145 5.98 8.38 -11.44
CA LEU A 145 6.32 9.30 -10.35
C LEU A 145 6.29 10.77 -10.80
N TYR A 146 6.76 11.06 -12.01
CA TYR A 146 6.66 12.39 -12.62
C TYR A 146 5.22 12.78 -12.94
N GLY A 147 4.39 11.78 -13.30
CA GLY A 147 2.95 11.89 -13.43
C GLY A 147 2.27 12.37 -12.14
N LEU A 148 2.73 11.87 -11.00
CA LEU A 148 2.24 12.14 -9.64
C LEU A 148 2.83 13.41 -9.02
N SER A 149 2.84 14.52 -9.77
CA SER A 149 3.25 15.82 -9.20
C SER A 149 2.29 16.27 -8.09
N LEU A 150 2.83 17.00 -7.10
CA LEU A 150 2.06 17.52 -5.95
C LEU A 150 0.75 18.17 -6.38
N GLU A 151 0.81 19.11 -7.33
CA GLU A 151 -0.35 19.85 -7.83
C GLU A 151 -1.41 18.97 -8.50
N ARG A 152 -1.00 17.91 -9.23
CA ARG A 152 -1.94 17.00 -9.88
C ARG A 152 -2.64 16.12 -8.86
N VAL A 153 -1.90 15.60 -7.89
CA VAL A 153 -2.48 14.79 -6.80
C VAL A 153 -3.41 15.64 -5.94
N LEU A 154 -3.05 16.89 -5.63
CA LEU A 154 -3.92 17.81 -4.89
C LEU A 154 -5.19 18.17 -5.65
N ARG A 155 -5.13 18.39 -6.97
CA ARG A 155 -6.34 18.60 -7.78
C ARG A 155 -7.25 17.37 -7.77
N GLY A 156 -6.68 16.17 -7.91
CA GLY A 156 -7.45 14.92 -7.82
C GLY A 156 -8.08 14.72 -6.44
N ALA A 157 -7.31 14.96 -5.37
CA ALA A 157 -7.78 14.89 -4.00
C ALA A 157 -8.90 15.90 -3.73
N LEU A 158 -8.77 17.14 -4.23
CA LEU A 158 -9.81 18.17 -4.11
C LEU A 158 -11.11 17.75 -4.79
N LEU A 159 -11.04 17.25 -6.03
CA LEU A 159 -12.22 16.76 -6.76
C LEU A 159 -12.89 15.61 -6.01
N LEU A 160 -12.11 14.64 -5.54
CA LEU A 160 -12.62 13.52 -4.74
C LEU A 160 -13.26 14.00 -3.43
N GLY A 161 -12.63 14.98 -2.78
CA GLY A 161 -13.13 15.59 -1.54
C GLY A 161 -14.45 16.34 -1.75
N ILE A 162 -14.59 17.08 -2.84
CA ILE A 162 -15.84 17.75 -3.22
C ILE A 162 -16.95 16.71 -3.45
N ILE A 163 -16.67 15.63 -4.19
CA ILE A 163 -17.63 14.54 -4.40
C ILE A 163 -18.04 13.92 -3.07
N GLY A 164 -17.08 13.59 -2.20
CA GLY A 164 -17.34 13.05 -0.87
C GLY A 164 -18.18 13.99 0.01
N LEU A 165 -17.91 15.30 -0.06
CA LEU A 165 -18.68 16.32 0.63
C LEU A 165 -20.13 16.38 0.14
N ILE A 166 -20.34 16.35 -1.18
CA ILE A 166 -21.69 16.33 -1.79
C ILE A 166 -22.48 15.12 -1.28
N PHE A 167 -21.91 13.92 -1.29
CA PHE A 167 -22.58 12.72 -0.76
C PHE A 167 -22.89 12.82 0.73
N THR A 168 -21.97 13.38 1.52
CA THR A 168 -22.14 13.56 2.97
C THR A 168 -23.26 14.55 3.27
N VAL A 169 -23.23 15.71 2.62
CA VAL A 169 -24.27 16.74 2.75
C VAL A 169 -25.62 16.20 2.30
N TRP A 170 -25.66 15.47 1.17
CA TRP A 170 -26.90 14.88 0.68
C TRP A 170 -27.47 13.84 1.65
N ALA A 171 -26.63 12.97 2.21
CA ALA A 171 -27.05 12.02 3.25
C ALA A 171 -27.62 12.76 4.47
N PHE A 172 -26.94 13.82 4.92
CA PHE A 172 -27.37 14.64 6.05
C PHE A 172 -28.70 15.36 5.77
N SER A 173 -28.86 15.99 4.61
CA SER A 173 -30.11 16.66 4.21
C SER A 173 -31.27 15.68 4.10
N THR A 174 -31.03 14.46 3.61
CA THR A 174 -32.04 13.40 3.53
C THR A 174 -32.53 13.00 4.92
N TRP A 175 -31.61 12.90 5.89
CA TRP A 175 -31.94 12.61 7.28
C TRP A 175 -32.64 13.80 7.99
N ALA A 176 -32.22 15.03 7.71
CA ALA A 176 -32.89 16.21 8.23
C ALA A 176 -34.35 16.28 7.76
N GLY A 177 -34.64 15.87 6.51
CA GLY A 177 -35.99 15.77 5.97
C GLY A 177 -36.90 14.77 6.69
N THR A 178 -36.34 13.81 7.43
CA THR A 178 -37.12 12.89 8.29
C THR A 178 -37.33 13.43 9.71
N GLY A 179 -37.07 14.72 9.95
CA GLY A 179 -37.25 15.36 11.26
C GLY A 179 -36.20 14.95 12.30
N PHE A 180 -35.02 14.51 11.85
CA PHE A 180 -33.94 14.00 12.71
C PHE A 180 -34.33 12.77 13.56
N GLY A 181 -35.34 12.01 13.12
CA GLY A 181 -35.69 10.71 13.72
C GLY A 181 -34.61 9.64 13.49
N ASP A 182 -34.92 8.39 13.83
CA ASP A 182 -33.96 7.29 13.72
C ASP A 182 -33.37 7.16 12.31
N LEU A 183 -32.04 7.00 12.24
CA LEU A 183 -31.32 6.91 10.98
C LEU A 183 -31.73 5.63 10.26
N ALA A 184 -32.46 5.76 9.13
CA ALA A 184 -32.83 4.60 8.33
C ALA A 184 -31.56 3.90 7.79
N TYR A 185 -31.31 2.67 8.25
CA TYR A 185 -30.16 1.82 7.91
C TYR A 185 -30.00 1.48 6.42
N GLY A 186 -30.94 1.90 5.56
CA GLY A 186 -30.90 1.66 4.12
C GLY A 186 -30.01 2.65 3.37
N ARG A 187 -30.64 3.55 2.61
CA ARG A 187 -29.96 4.40 1.63
C ARG A 187 -29.10 5.49 2.26
N THR A 188 -29.58 6.12 3.33
CA THR A 188 -28.91 7.27 3.98
C THR A 188 -27.55 6.88 4.54
N MET A 189 -27.46 5.75 5.24
CA MET A 189 -26.20 5.26 5.81
C MET A 189 -25.19 4.89 4.72
N ARG A 190 -25.64 4.31 3.60
CA ARG A 190 -24.76 3.96 2.47
C ARG A 190 -24.18 5.20 1.80
N LEU A 191 -25.01 6.22 1.55
CA LEU A 191 -24.55 7.52 1.01
C LEU A 191 -23.55 8.19 1.96
N LEU A 192 -23.81 8.15 3.26
CA LEU A 192 -22.91 8.68 4.28
C LEU A 192 -21.55 7.96 4.26
N ILE A 193 -21.54 6.62 4.21
CA ILE A 193 -20.29 5.85 4.15
C ILE A 193 -19.49 6.17 2.87
N VAL A 194 -20.14 6.27 1.70
CA VAL A 194 -19.47 6.71 0.46
C VAL A 194 -18.84 8.08 0.63
N GLY A 195 -19.63 9.04 1.15
CA GLY A 195 -19.18 10.41 1.36
C GLY A 195 -17.96 10.52 2.27
N LEU A 196 -18.04 9.88 3.45
CA LEU A 196 -16.95 9.86 4.42
C LEU A 196 -15.71 9.12 3.92
N THR A 197 -15.89 8.02 3.19
CA THR A 197 -14.77 7.28 2.57
C THR A 197 -14.05 8.13 1.53
N GLY A 198 -14.80 8.84 0.68
CA GLY A 198 -14.25 9.76 -0.31
C GLY A 198 -13.49 10.93 0.34
N LEU A 199 -14.06 11.52 1.40
CA LEU A 199 -13.39 12.59 2.16
C LEU A 199 -12.10 12.10 2.84
N ALA A 200 -12.14 10.94 3.50
CA ALA A 200 -10.97 10.36 4.16
C ALA A 200 -9.86 10.06 3.14
N ALA A 201 -10.20 9.44 2.00
CA ALA A 201 -9.26 9.17 0.92
C ALA A 201 -8.67 10.45 0.33
N ALA A 202 -9.49 11.49 0.13
CA ALA A 202 -9.04 12.79 -0.37
C ALA A 202 -8.01 13.44 0.56
N ILE A 203 -8.31 13.53 1.86
CA ILE A 203 -7.39 14.09 2.85
C ILE A 203 -6.09 13.29 2.90
N GLN A 204 -6.19 11.97 2.91
CA GLN A 204 -5.03 11.10 2.92
C GLN A 204 -4.15 11.27 1.67
N LEU A 205 -4.74 11.37 0.48
CA LEU A 205 -4.01 11.62 -0.76
C LEU A 205 -3.32 12.99 -0.74
N ALA A 206 -3.99 14.04 -0.22
CA ALA A 206 -3.40 15.36 -0.07
C ALA A 206 -2.18 15.33 0.87
N PHE A 207 -2.31 14.72 2.05
CA PHE A 207 -1.18 14.57 2.99
C PHE A 207 -0.06 13.70 2.43
N THR A 208 -0.39 12.64 1.69
CA THR A 208 0.60 11.81 0.99
C THR A 208 1.38 12.65 -0.02
N ALA A 209 0.70 13.51 -0.79
CA ALA A 209 1.33 14.36 -1.79
C ALA A 209 2.31 15.35 -1.13
N PHE A 210 1.89 16.01 -0.05
CA PHE A 210 2.78 16.90 0.71
C PHE A 210 3.98 16.14 1.30
N LEU A 211 3.76 14.99 1.92
CA LEU A 211 4.84 14.18 2.49
C LEU A 211 5.83 13.71 1.41
N ALA A 212 5.32 13.27 0.25
CA ALA A 212 6.15 12.93 -0.90
C ALA A 212 7.00 14.12 -1.37
N SER A 213 6.41 15.33 -1.41
CA SER A 213 7.14 16.55 -1.77
C SER A 213 8.21 16.92 -0.74
N VAL A 214 7.95 16.75 0.55
CA VAL A 214 8.93 17.00 1.63
C VAL A 214 10.15 16.08 1.48
N VAL A 215 9.91 14.81 1.16
CA VAL A 215 10.98 13.83 0.94
C VAL A 215 11.88 14.22 -0.24
N GLU A 216 11.32 14.86 -1.27
CA GLU A 216 12.05 15.29 -2.46
C GLU A 216 12.75 16.64 -2.32
N MET A 217 12.49 17.41 -1.26
CA MET A 217 13.16 18.69 -1.07
C MET A 217 14.68 18.47 -0.99
N PRO A 218 15.47 19.09 -1.88
CA PRO A 218 16.91 18.94 -1.85
C PRO A 218 17.43 19.52 -0.53
N LEU A 219 17.96 18.65 0.32
CA LEU A 219 18.78 19.10 1.45
C LEU A 219 20.01 19.76 0.84
N ARG A 220 20.09 21.10 0.91
CA ARG A 220 21.34 21.83 0.68
C ARG A 220 22.40 21.20 1.60
N ARG A 221 23.32 20.43 1.01
CA ARG A 221 24.60 20.06 1.63
C ARG A 221 25.67 20.98 1.08
#